data_AF-A0A9E5FM06-F1
#
_entry.id   AF-A0A9E5FM06-F1
#
_cell.length_a   1.000
_cell.length_b   1.000
_cell.length_c   1.000
_cell.angle_alpha   90.00
_cell.angle_beta   90.00
_cell.angle_gamma   90.00
#
_symmetry.space_group_name_H-M   'P 1'
#
loop_
_entity.id
_entity.type
_entity.pdbx_description
1 polymer ?
#
loop_
_entity_poly.entity_id
_entity_poly.type
_entity_poly.pdbx_seq_one_letter_code
_entity_poly.pdbx_strand_id
1 'polypeptide(L)'
;MDDKMNAWLYDILNSIDEIESFFEDKPMDFLEYQKDIKTKRAVERNIEIIGEAVNRILKENPDFKIENSRNIVGTRNRIIHSYDNIADDMIWSILINSLPKLKLEIKSFLQKGTVYNSVQAQSRIVLSRHLPHAKRCFMQL
;
A
#
# COMPACT_ATOMS: atom_id res chain seq x y z
N MET A 1 -13.22 -3.06 -3.45
CA MET A 1 -12.32 -2.63 -2.36
C MET A 1 -12.72 -1.21 -2.02
N ASP A 2 -12.87 -0.87 -0.74
CA ASP A 2 -13.30 0.48 -0.34
C ASP A 2 -12.30 1.55 -0.81
N ASP A 3 -12.77 2.74 -1.17
CA ASP A 3 -11.95 3.83 -1.71
C ASP A 3 -10.85 4.25 -0.72
N LYS A 4 -11.14 4.16 0.58
CA LYS A 4 -10.18 4.45 1.66
C LYS A 4 -9.07 3.41 1.77
N MET A 5 -9.39 2.12 1.60
CA MET A 5 -8.39 1.05 1.62
C MET A 5 -7.40 1.22 0.47
N ASN A 6 -7.89 1.57 -0.73
CA ASN A 6 -7.02 1.85 -1.86
C ASN A 6 -6.10 3.03 -1.58
N ALA A 7 -6.60 4.11 -0.97
CA ALA A 7 -5.78 5.25 -0.58
C ALA A 7 -4.62 4.83 0.35
N TRP A 8 -4.88 4.02 1.39
CA TRP A 8 -3.82 3.55 2.29
C TRP A 8 -2.83 2.59 1.61
N LEU A 9 -3.29 1.76 0.67
CA LEU A 9 -2.38 0.93 -0.14
C LEU A 9 -1.48 1.77 -1.03
N TYR A 10 -2.01 2.86 -1.62
CA TYR A 10 -1.21 3.82 -2.37
C TYR A 10 -0.25 4.61 -1.49
N ASP A 11 -0.64 5.00 -0.26
CA ASP A 11 0.26 5.64 0.70
C ASP A 11 1.49 4.75 0.97
N ILE A 12 1.27 3.44 1.21
CA ILE A 12 2.36 2.48 1.40
C ILE A 12 3.25 2.41 0.16
N LEU A 13 2.66 2.26 -1.03
CA LEU A 13 3.42 2.11 -2.27
C LEU A 13 4.27 3.36 -2.56
N ASN A 14 3.67 4.54 -2.45
CA ASN A 14 4.35 5.82 -2.67
C ASN A 14 5.50 6.02 -1.68
N SER A 15 5.31 5.69 -0.40
CA SER A 15 6.38 5.79 0.59
C SER A 15 7.53 4.83 0.32
N ILE A 16 7.27 3.63 -0.22
CA ILE A 16 8.32 2.71 -0.63
C ILE A 16 9.06 3.26 -1.86
N ASP A 17 8.34 3.75 -2.85
CA ASP A 17 8.92 4.34 -4.06
C ASP A 17 9.78 5.58 -3.73
N GLU A 18 9.33 6.43 -2.79
CA GLU A 18 10.10 7.59 -2.33
C GLU A 18 11.38 7.16 -1.60
N ILE A 19 11.33 6.13 -0.74
CA ILE A 19 12.52 5.57 -0.11
C ILE A 19 13.53 5.09 -1.17
N GLU A 20 13.08 4.33 -2.18
CA GLU A 20 13.94 3.82 -3.24
C GLU A 20 14.57 4.95 -4.05
N SER A 21 13.83 6.04 -4.29
CA SER A 21 14.33 7.21 -5.03
C SER A 21 15.56 7.87 -4.38
N PHE A 22 15.70 7.77 -3.06
CA PHE A 22 16.87 8.29 -2.35
C PHE A 22 18.16 7.53 -2.67
N PHE A 23 18.07 6.38 -3.33
CA PHE A 23 19.21 5.53 -3.69
C PHE A 23 19.36 5.34 -5.20
N GLU A 24 18.62 6.07 -6.04
CA GLU A 24 18.74 5.92 -7.50
C GLU A 24 20.10 6.40 -8.03
N ASP A 25 20.60 7.51 -7.50
CA ASP A 25 21.86 8.14 -7.96
C ASP A 25 23.11 7.70 -7.17
N LYS A 26 22.96 6.80 -6.19
CA LYS A 26 24.06 6.33 -5.34
C LYS A 26 23.98 4.85 -5.02
N PRO A 27 25.11 4.13 -4.95
CA PRO A 27 25.09 2.74 -4.51
C PRO A 27 24.52 2.64 -3.08
N MET A 28 23.74 1.59 -2.86
CA MET A 28 23.11 1.30 -1.56
C MET A 28 24.17 0.76 -0.59
N ASP A 29 24.94 1.68 0.00
CA ASP A 29 25.98 1.40 0.98
C ASP A 29 25.56 1.81 2.41
N PHE A 30 25.78 0.93 3.37
CA PHE A 30 25.37 1.13 4.76
C PHE A 30 26.16 2.26 5.46
N LEU A 31 27.47 2.36 5.21
CA LEU A 31 28.32 3.35 5.86
C LEU A 31 28.01 4.76 5.34
N GLU A 32 27.70 4.88 4.05
CA GLU A 32 27.25 6.14 3.45
C GLU A 32 25.85 6.53 3.94
N TYR A 33 24.92 5.57 4.05
CA TYR A 33 23.61 5.79 4.67
C TYR A 33 23.72 6.28 6.12
N GLN A 34 24.59 5.66 6.92
CA GLN A 34 24.79 6.00 8.33
C GLN A 34 25.22 7.48 8.53
N LYS A 35 26.04 8.00 7.61
CA LYS A 35 26.54 9.39 7.65
C LYS A 35 25.52 10.41 7.14
N ASP A 36 24.59 10.00 6.28
CA ASP A 36 23.61 10.88 5.64
C ASP A 36 22.35 11.05 6.49
N ILE A 37 22.44 11.91 7.51
CA ILE A 37 21.33 12.22 8.44
C ILE A 37 20.04 12.61 7.68
N LYS A 38 20.15 13.34 6.56
CA LYS A 38 18.99 13.78 5.78
C LYS A 38 18.26 12.57 5.20
N THR A 39 18.97 11.65 4.56
CA THR A 39 18.40 10.41 4.03
C THR A 39 17.81 9.56 5.16
N LYS A 40 18.50 9.45 6.31
CA LYS A 40 17.97 8.71 7.47
C LYS A 40 16.62 9.23 7.94
N ARG A 41 16.49 10.54 8.14
CA ARG A 41 15.22 11.16 8.55
C ARG A 41 14.12 10.99 7.51
N ALA A 42 14.45 11.09 6.23
CA ALA A 42 13.49 10.88 5.15
C ALA A 42 12.99 9.43 5.09
N VAL A 43 13.89 8.45 5.30
CA VAL A 43 13.55 7.03 5.40
C VAL A 43 12.68 6.73 6.62
N GLU A 44 13.09 7.19 7.80
CA GLU A 44 12.33 7.02 9.05
C GLU A 44 10.89 7.52 8.89
N ARG A 45 10.74 8.72 8.31
CA ARG A 45 9.43 9.32 8.07
C ARG A 45 8.54 8.46 7.16
N ASN A 46 9.11 7.91 6.10
CA ASN A 46 8.37 7.05 5.18
C ASN A 46 8.00 5.70 5.83
N ILE A 47 8.86 5.13 6.68
CA ILE A 47 8.52 3.92 7.46
C ILE A 47 7.37 4.18 8.44
N GLU A 48 7.31 5.37 9.07
CA GLU A 48 6.18 5.75 9.92
C GLU A 48 4.87 5.81 9.13
N ILE A 49 4.87 6.40 7.93
CA ILE A 49 3.69 6.50 7.05
C ILE A 49 3.21 5.09 6.67
N ILE A 50 4.13 4.21 6.26
CA ILE A 50 3.84 2.82 5.94
C ILE A 50 3.18 2.12 7.14
N GLY A 51 3.75 2.26 8.34
CA GLY A 51 3.21 1.63 9.54
C GLY A 51 1.84 2.15 9.95
N GLU A 52 1.60 3.45 9.81
CA GLU A 52 0.29 4.05 10.06
C GLU A 52 -0.77 3.57 9.06
N ALA A 53 -0.42 3.51 7.76
CA ALA A 53 -1.32 3.00 6.73
C ALA A 53 -1.70 1.53 6.96
N VAL A 54 -0.72 0.67 7.29
CA VAL A 54 -0.98 -0.74 7.66
C VAL A 54 -1.88 -0.83 8.89
N ASN A 55 -1.64 -0.02 9.93
CA ASN A 55 -2.47 0.01 11.12
C ASN A 55 -3.93 0.41 10.81
N ARG A 56 -4.14 1.38 9.92
CA ARG A 56 -5.48 1.80 9.48
C ARG A 56 -6.19 0.69 8.69
N ILE A 57 -5.50 0.03 7.78
CA ILE A 57 -6.04 -1.11 7.03
C ILE A 57 -6.52 -2.21 7.98
N LEU A 58 -5.71 -2.59 8.97
CA LEU A 58 -6.06 -3.63 9.93
C LEU A 58 -7.20 -3.22 10.88
N LYS A 59 -7.34 -1.92 11.19
CA LYS A 59 -8.46 -1.41 11.98
C LYS A 59 -9.77 -1.45 11.22
N GLU A 60 -9.74 -1.08 9.94
CA GLU A 60 -10.93 -1.08 9.07
C GLU A 60 -11.32 -2.52 8.67
N ASN A 61 -10.34 -3.36 8.38
CA ASN A 61 -10.54 -4.76 8.01
C ASN A 61 -9.52 -5.66 8.74
N PRO A 62 -9.88 -6.16 9.94
CA PRO A 62 -9.01 -7.03 10.73
C PRO A 62 -8.63 -8.35 10.04
N ASP A 63 -9.46 -8.82 9.10
CA ASP A 63 -9.22 -10.04 8.33
C ASP A 63 -8.28 -9.82 7.14
N PHE A 64 -7.90 -8.57 6.85
CA PHE A 64 -6.98 -8.24 5.77
C PHE A 64 -5.56 -8.71 6.11
N LYS A 65 -5.09 -9.73 5.37
CA LYS A 65 -3.78 -10.36 5.62
C LYS A 65 -2.69 -9.65 4.84
N ILE A 66 -1.94 -8.80 5.54
CA ILE A 66 -0.61 -8.31 5.12
C ILE A 66 0.44 -9.14 5.85
N GLU A 67 1.40 -9.67 5.10
CA GLU A 67 2.50 -10.43 5.68
C GLU A 67 3.35 -9.55 6.61
N ASN A 68 3.72 -10.08 7.78
CA ASN A 68 4.52 -9.37 8.79
C ASN A 68 3.93 -8.03 9.28
N SER A 69 2.62 -7.80 9.09
CA SER A 69 1.94 -6.55 9.49
C SER A 69 2.17 -6.15 10.96
N ARG A 70 2.19 -7.12 11.88
CA ARG A 70 2.53 -6.91 13.29
C ARG A 70 3.94 -6.33 13.48
N ASN A 71 4.92 -6.80 12.70
CA ASN A 71 6.29 -6.29 12.77
C ASN A 71 6.35 -4.87 12.18
N ILE A 72 5.64 -4.59 11.09
CA ILE A 72 5.59 -3.25 10.48
C ILE A 72 5.02 -2.23 11.47
N VAL A 73 3.88 -2.55 12.11
CA VAL A 73 3.28 -1.68 13.15
C VAL A 73 4.20 -1.56 14.37
N GLY A 74 4.85 -2.65 14.78
CA GLY A 74 5.84 -2.65 15.86
C GLY A 74 7.04 -1.74 15.58
N THR A 75 7.58 -1.77 14.36
CA THR A 75 8.67 -0.90 13.90
C THR A 75 8.26 0.56 14.00
N ARG A 76 7.06 0.94 13.53
CA ARG A 76 6.54 2.30 13.66
C ARG A 76 6.49 2.75 15.12
N ASN A 77 6.03 1.90 16.03
CA ASN A 77 6.01 2.24 17.45
C ASN A 77 7.43 2.40 18.02
N ARG A 78 8.38 1.56 17.58
CA ARG A 78 9.77 1.67 18.01
C ARG A 78 10.44 2.96 17.52
N ILE A 79 10.20 3.37 16.27
CA ILE A 79 10.73 4.62 15.71
C ILE A 79 10.22 5.82 16.52
N ILE A 80 8.93 5.86 16.84
CA ILE A 80 8.32 6.97 17.60
C ILE A 80 8.79 7.00 19.05
N HIS A 81 8.98 5.85 19.70
CA HIS A 81 9.34 5.79 21.13
C HIS A 81 10.84 5.80 21.39
N SER A 82 11.67 5.38 20.44
CA SER A 82 13.13 5.25 20.61
C SER A 82 13.91 6.26 19.78
N TYR A 83 13.30 7.40 19.41
CA TYR A 83 13.86 8.40 18.50
C TYR A 83 15.26 8.91 18.92
N ASP A 84 15.64 8.74 20.20
CA ASP A 84 16.96 9.05 20.74
C ASP A 84 18.06 8.03 20.37
N ASN A 85 17.72 6.77 20.05
CA ASN A 85 18.65 5.69 19.73
C ASN A 85 18.05 4.65 18.76
N ILE A 86 17.51 5.10 17.63
CA ILE A 86 17.16 4.16 16.55
C ILE A 86 18.47 3.60 15.99
N ALA A 87 18.61 2.28 16.06
CA ALA A 87 19.80 1.61 15.56
C ALA A 87 19.75 1.57 14.01
N ASP A 88 20.71 2.23 13.36
CA ASP A 88 20.75 2.40 11.89
C ASP A 88 20.70 1.03 11.16
N ASP A 89 21.27 -0.01 11.77
CA ASP A 89 21.26 -1.41 11.31
C ASP A 89 19.85 -2.01 11.24
N MET A 90 18.96 -1.65 12.18
CA MET A 90 17.57 -2.08 12.15
C MET A 90 16.85 -1.47 10.95
N ILE A 91 16.99 -0.17 10.74
CA ILE A 91 16.37 0.52 9.60
C ILE A 91 16.93 -0.03 8.29
N TRP A 92 18.24 -0.22 8.21
CA TRP A 92 18.89 -0.82 7.06
C TRP A 92 18.35 -2.22 6.75
N SER A 93 18.18 -3.08 7.76
CA SER A 93 17.59 -4.40 7.58
C SER A 93 16.16 -4.34 7.02
N ILE A 94 15.36 -3.35 7.43
CA ILE A 94 14.03 -3.13 6.89
C ILE A 94 14.09 -2.75 5.41
N LEU A 95 14.99 -1.82 5.05
CA LEU A 95 15.20 -1.36 3.67
C LEU A 95 15.55 -2.54 2.74
N ILE A 96 16.50 -3.37 3.13
CA ILE A 96 17.02 -4.45 2.27
C ILE A 96 16.06 -5.65 2.23
N ASN A 97 15.51 -6.05 3.38
CA ASN A 97 14.84 -7.35 3.50
C ASN A 97 13.32 -7.28 3.48
N SER A 98 12.74 -6.19 4.00
CA SER A 98 11.30 -6.11 4.29
C SER A 98 10.54 -5.29 3.26
N LEU A 99 11.04 -4.10 2.90
CA LEU A 99 10.35 -3.21 1.95
C LEU A 99 10.13 -3.84 0.56
N PRO A 100 11.10 -4.55 -0.05
CA PRO A 100 10.89 -5.16 -1.36
C PRO A 100 9.75 -6.19 -1.36
N LYS A 101 9.63 -6.97 -0.29
CA LYS A 101 8.56 -7.98 -0.12
C LYS A 101 7.20 -7.30 0.04
N LEU A 102 7.13 -6.30 0.91
CA LEU A 102 5.92 -5.52 1.14
C LEU A 102 5.44 -4.86 -0.17
N LYS A 103 6.35 -4.24 -0.94
CA LYS A 103 6.04 -3.62 -2.22
C LYS A 103 5.34 -4.57 -3.19
N LEU A 104 5.86 -5.78 -3.33
CA LEU A 104 5.28 -6.80 -4.20
C LEU A 104 3.87 -7.20 -3.72
N GLU A 105 3.70 -7.36 -2.42
CA GLU A 105 2.41 -7.69 -1.81
C GLU A 105 1.36 -6.59 -2.06
N ILE A 106 1.70 -5.33 -1.80
CA ILE A 106 0.81 -4.18 -2.03
C ILE A 106 0.43 -4.04 -3.50
N LYS A 107 1.40 -4.20 -4.42
CA LYS A 107 1.13 -4.20 -5.86
C LYS A 107 0.15 -5.31 -6.25
N SER A 108 0.24 -6.50 -5.64
CA SER A 108 -0.71 -7.59 -5.87
C SER A 108 -2.13 -7.23 -5.44
N PHE A 109 -2.29 -6.57 -4.28
CA PHE A 109 -3.61 -6.15 -3.80
C PHE A 109 -4.24 -5.09 -4.71
N LEU A 110 -3.46 -4.09 -5.13
CA LEU A 110 -3.93 -3.05 -6.04
C LEU A 110 -4.36 -3.62 -7.40
N GLN A 111 -3.57 -4.54 -7.97
CA GLN A 111 -3.93 -5.20 -9.25
C GLN A 111 -5.22 -6.02 -9.14
N LYS A 112 -5.40 -6.78 -8.04
CA LYS A 112 -6.64 -7.54 -7.81
C LYS A 112 -7.86 -6.62 -7.72
N GLY A 113 -7.71 -5.44 -7.12
CA GLY A 113 -8.75 -4.40 -7.08
C GLY A 113 -9.10 -3.84 -8.47
N THR A 114 -8.09 -3.59 -9.31
CA THR A 114 -8.29 -3.08 -10.68
C THR A 114 -9.00 -4.09 -11.58
N VAL A 115 -8.67 -5.38 -11.49
CA VAL A 115 -9.29 -6.44 -12.30
C VAL A 115 -10.75 -6.67 -11.89
N TYR A 116 -11.07 -6.59 -10.59
CA TYR A 116 -12.47 -6.72 -10.14
C TYR A 116 -13.34 -5.57 -10.68
N ASN A 117 -12.81 -4.36 -10.74
CA ASN A 117 -13.52 -3.18 -11.23
C ASN A 117 -13.76 -3.22 -12.75
N SER A 118 -12.82 -3.76 -13.55
CA SER A 118 -13.02 -3.89 -15.01
C SER A 118 -14.03 -4.97 -15.39
N VAL A 119 -14.03 -6.11 -14.68
CA VAL A 119 -14.99 -7.20 -14.90
C VAL A 119 -16.40 -6.83 -14.44
N GLN A 120 -16.55 -6.11 -13.31
CA GLN A 120 -17.83 -5.56 -12.84
C GLN A 120 -18.37 -4.44 -13.75
N ALA A 121 -17.48 -3.59 -14.29
CA ALA A 121 -17.86 -2.56 -15.26
C ALA A 121 -18.38 -3.19 -16.57
N GLN A 122 -17.72 -4.24 -17.08
CA GLN A 122 -18.19 -4.96 -18.27
C GLN A 122 -19.52 -5.69 -18.03
N SER A 123 -19.72 -6.30 -16.87
CA SER A 123 -20.99 -6.99 -16.56
C SER A 123 -22.18 -6.03 -16.33
N ARG A 124 -21.95 -4.79 -15.82
CA ARG A 124 -22.97 -3.72 -15.82
C ARG A 124 -23.33 -3.21 -17.22
N ILE A 125 -22.37 -3.13 -18.13
CA ILE A 125 -22.61 -2.68 -19.52
C ILE A 125 -23.43 -3.71 -20.31
N VAL A 126 -23.32 -5.00 -20.00
CA VAL A 126 -24.08 -6.05 -20.69
C VAL A 126 -25.54 -6.09 -20.21
N LEU A 127 -25.81 -5.82 -18.93
CA LEU A 127 -27.17 -5.81 -18.37
C LEU A 127 -28.04 -4.62 -18.83
N SER A 128 -27.44 -3.48 -19.21
CA SER A 128 -28.20 -2.35 -19.79
C SER A 128 -28.54 -2.51 -21.28
N ARG A 129 -28.01 -3.56 -21.93
CA ARG A 129 -28.22 -3.84 -23.37
C ARG A 129 -29.14 -5.03 -23.63
N HIS A 130 -29.76 -5.61 -22.59
CA HIS A 130 -30.71 -6.73 -22.72
C HIS A 130 -32.03 -6.47 -21.98
N LEU A 131 -32.71 -5.39 -22.37
CA LEU A 131 -34.17 -5.29 -22.22
C LEU A 131 -34.79 -5.26 -23.62
N PRO A 132 -35.27 -6.39 -24.15
CA PRO A 132 -36.07 -6.40 -25.36
C PRO A 132 -37.51 -6.01 -25.00
N HIS A 133 -37.82 -4.71 -24.99
CA HIS A 133 -39.22 -4.26 -25.00
C HIS A 133 -39.75 -4.20 -26.44
N ALA A 134 -40.12 -5.38 -26.93
CA ALA A 134 -41.08 -5.51 -28.02
C ALA A 134 -42.19 -6.50 -27.61
N LYS A 135 -43.22 -5.98 -26.95
CA LYS A 135 -44.63 -6.44 -27.03
C LYS A 135 -45.49 -5.20 -26.80
N ARG A 136 -45.85 -4.46 -27.85
CA ARG A 136 -46.98 -4.67 -28.78
C ARG A 136 -48.33 -4.70 -28.04
N CYS A 137 -48.98 -3.53 -28.04
CA CYS A 137 -50.40 -3.26 -28.27
C CYS A 137 -51.38 -4.44 -28.08
N PHE A 138 -52.36 -4.32 -27.17
CA PHE A 138 -53.69 -4.93 -27.28
C PHE A 138 -54.69 -4.26 -26.31
N MET A 139 -55.77 -3.66 -26.89
CA MET A 139 -57.18 -3.52 -26.44
C MET A 139 -57.50 -3.32 -24.94
N GLN A 140 -58.42 -2.46 -24.50
CA GLN A 140 -59.79 -2.17 -24.97
C GLN A 140 -60.30 -0.93 -24.20
N LEU A 141 -61.18 -0.16 -24.86
CA LEU A 141 -62.32 0.64 -24.34
C LEU A 141 -62.19 1.33 -22.97
#